data_AF-A0A943AFL5-F1
#
_entry.id   AF-A0A943AFL5-F1
#
_cell.length_a   1.000
_cell.length_b   1.000
_cell.length_c   1.000
_cell.angle_alpha   90.00
_cell.angle_beta   90.00
_cell.angle_gamma   90.00
#
_symmetry.space_group_name_H-M   'P 1'
#
loop_
_entity.id
_entity.type
_entity.pdbx_description
1 polymer ?
#
loop_
_entity_poly.entity_id
_entity_poly.type
_entity_poly.pdbx_seq_one_letter_code
_entity_poly.pdbx_strand_id
1 'polypeptide(L)'
;MAPEKWSFGEAEDNGILKGYLEQTFRRLYEEKKVLEEEKYAVFNTGLFNYYYQPIYAYFVPNLIPGRQKWFLEGFYTEYHLLKMKSVKLPEKAQYVKDPSELVFDASIPVVPQYEHIFGEEENAGRLPERVRNSTMRVQLFDGALKQTRRMLEADYKTAIPQYYNHGIQLLIPICLQSPGKPDLALACMKTADGTRYLGRTCLTLKMAYHNARLLARLDSSWLKPQAS
;
A
#
# COMPACT_ATOMS: atom_id res chain seq x y z
N MET A 1 -18.73 5.78 0.76
CA MET A 1 -17.29 6.11 0.93
C MET A 1 -17.05 7.49 0.33
N ALA A 2 -16.01 8.21 0.76
CA ALA A 2 -15.57 9.40 0.04
C ALA A 2 -15.24 9.05 -1.43
N PRO A 3 -15.51 9.92 -2.42
CA PRO A 3 -15.27 9.62 -3.83
C PRO A 3 -13.77 9.38 -4.09
N GLU A 4 -13.42 8.19 -4.58
CA GLU A 4 -12.06 7.79 -4.96
C GLU A 4 -12.14 6.71 -6.05
N LYS A 5 -11.12 6.63 -6.90
CA LYS A 5 -11.00 5.60 -7.93
C LYS A 5 -10.47 4.28 -7.34
N TRP A 6 -11.28 3.24 -7.40
CA TRP A 6 -10.97 1.91 -6.83
C TRP A 6 -10.54 0.85 -7.85
N SER A 7 -10.24 1.28 -9.08
CA SER A 7 -9.79 0.43 -10.18
C SER A 7 -8.59 1.06 -10.89
N PHE A 8 -7.77 0.25 -11.56
CA PHE A 8 -6.70 0.77 -12.42
C PHE A 8 -7.23 1.07 -13.82
N GLY A 9 -6.76 2.16 -14.42
CA GLY A 9 -7.11 2.48 -15.81
C GLY A 9 -8.61 2.72 -15.99
N GLU A 10 -9.20 2.17 -17.05
CA GLU A 10 -10.63 2.29 -17.34
C GLU A 10 -11.44 1.10 -16.79
N ALA A 11 -10.81 0.19 -16.05
CA ALA A 11 -11.52 -0.94 -15.46
C ALA A 11 -12.54 -0.46 -14.41
N GLU A 12 -13.66 -1.18 -14.29
CA GLU A 12 -14.70 -0.96 -13.27
C GLU A 12 -14.81 -2.16 -12.31
N ASP A 13 -13.68 -2.81 -12.02
CA ASP A 13 -13.62 -4.07 -11.26
C ASP A 13 -13.45 -3.90 -9.73
N ASN A 14 -13.22 -2.67 -9.25
CA ASN A 14 -12.91 -2.37 -7.86
C ASN A 14 -11.74 -3.18 -7.28
N GLY A 15 -10.78 -3.60 -8.12
CA GLY A 15 -9.67 -4.45 -7.72
C GLY A 15 -8.80 -3.85 -6.60
N ILE A 16 -8.68 -2.51 -6.54
CA ILE A 16 -7.96 -1.81 -5.46
C ILE A 16 -8.71 -1.96 -4.14
N LEU A 17 -10.03 -1.76 -4.14
CA LEU A 17 -10.85 -1.86 -2.94
C LEU A 17 -10.85 -3.28 -2.39
N LYS A 18 -10.98 -4.28 -3.27
CA LYS A 18 -10.92 -5.69 -2.88
C LYS A 18 -9.59 -6.01 -2.19
N GLY A 19 -8.47 -5.67 -2.83
CA GLY A 19 -7.14 -5.87 -2.25
C GLY A 19 -6.94 -5.12 -0.93
N TYR A 20 -7.42 -3.88 -0.84
CA TYR A 20 -7.38 -3.08 0.39
C TYR A 20 -8.13 -3.76 1.54
N LEU A 21 -9.38 -4.20 1.32
CA LEU A 21 -10.19 -4.85 2.34
C LEU A 21 -9.59 -6.20 2.78
N GLU A 22 -9.08 -7.00 1.84
CA GLU A 22 -8.42 -8.27 2.15
C GLU A 22 -7.18 -8.08 3.06
N GLN A 23 -6.31 -7.13 2.73
CA GLN A 23 -5.12 -6.86 3.53
C GLN A 23 -5.45 -6.21 4.87
N THR A 24 -6.46 -5.34 4.90
CA THR A 24 -6.96 -4.73 6.15
C THR A 24 -7.54 -5.79 7.09
N PHE A 25 -8.33 -6.72 6.56
CA PHE A 25 -8.85 -7.84 7.33
C PHE A 25 -7.74 -8.73 7.88
N ARG A 26 -6.75 -9.12 7.05
CA ARG A 26 -5.58 -9.90 7.50
C ARG A 26 -4.87 -9.22 8.67
N ARG A 27 -4.61 -7.92 8.54
CA ARG A 27 -3.95 -7.13 9.59
C ARG A 27 -4.77 -7.08 10.89
N LEU A 28 -6.07 -6.83 10.79
CA LEU A 28 -6.96 -6.82 11.95
C LEU A 28 -7.01 -8.18 12.64
N TYR A 29 -6.97 -9.27 11.87
CA TYR A 29 -6.95 -10.62 12.39
C TYR A 29 -5.65 -10.90 13.17
N GLU A 30 -4.49 -10.50 12.63
CA GLU A 30 -3.19 -10.55 13.33
C GLU A 30 -3.21 -9.74 14.63
N GLU A 31 -3.82 -8.55 14.61
CA GLU A 31 -3.96 -7.66 15.77
C GLU A 31 -5.06 -8.10 16.75
N LYS A 32 -5.80 -9.18 16.44
CA LYS A 32 -6.96 -9.66 17.22
C LYS A 32 -8.05 -8.59 17.39
N LYS A 33 -8.27 -7.78 16.35
CA LYS A 33 -9.27 -6.70 16.29
C LYS A 33 -10.49 -7.03 15.43
N VAL A 34 -10.56 -8.22 14.87
CA VAL A 34 -11.82 -8.75 14.32
C VAL A 34 -12.66 -9.22 15.50
N LEU A 35 -13.84 -8.63 15.67
CA LEU A 35 -14.76 -9.03 16.73
C LEU A 35 -15.67 -10.13 16.20
N GLU A 36 -15.61 -11.31 16.81
CA GLU A 36 -16.53 -12.41 16.58
C GLU A 36 -17.32 -12.68 17.87
N GLU A 37 -18.65 -12.54 17.78
CA GLU A 37 -19.60 -12.87 18.83
C GLU A 37 -20.50 -14.01 18.32
N GLU A 38 -21.43 -14.53 19.13
CA GLU A 38 -22.29 -15.65 18.70
C GLU A 38 -23.16 -15.34 17.48
N LYS A 39 -23.67 -14.10 17.40
CA LYS A 39 -24.67 -13.69 16.41
C LYS A 39 -24.11 -12.84 15.27
N TYR A 40 -22.86 -12.41 15.35
CA TYR A 40 -22.26 -11.55 14.35
C TYR A 40 -20.74 -11.57 14.39
N ALA A 41 -20.14 -11.16 13.28
CA ALA A 41 -18.76 -10.71 13.24
C ALA A 41 -18.68 -9.30 12.65
N VAL A 42 -17.74 -8.50 13.12
CA VAL A 42 -17.57 -7.13 12.66
C VAL A 42 -16.11 -6.73 12.69
N PHE A 43 -15.69 -5.95 11.71
CA PHE A 43 -14.38 -5.31 11.72
C PHE A 43 -14.47 -3.90 11.13
N ASN A 44 -13.58 -3.02 11.60
CA ASN A 44 -13.45 -1.66 11.09
C ASN A 44 -12.67 -1.67 9.79
N THR A 45 -13.24 -1.19 8.69
CA THR A 45 -12.60 -1.24 7.37
C THR A 45 -11.44 -0.25 7.23
N GLY A 46 -11.28 0.71 8.14
CA GLY A 46 -10.33 1.82 8.00
C GLY A 46 -10.76 2.86 6.95
N LEU A 47 -11.87 2.64 6.25
CA LEU A 47 -12.44 3.57 5.29
C LEU A 47 -13.48 4.47 5.96
N PHE A 48 -13.73 5.61 5.32
CA PHE A 48 -14.64 6.63 5.80
C PHE A 48 -15.69 6.99 4.74
N ASN A 49 -16.87 7.39 5.20
CA ASN A 49 -17.88 7.99 4.31
C ASN A 49 -17.55 9.47 4.02
N TYR A 50 -18.43 10.14 3.28
CA TYR A 50 -18.25 11.56 2.91
C TYR A 50 -18.17 12.49 4.14
N TYR A 51 -18.75 12.09 5.26
CA TYR A 51 -18.76 12.84 6.52
C TYR A 51 -17.62 12.43 7.47
N TYR A 52 -16.61 11.71 6.97
CA TYR A 52 -15.52 11.17 7.77
C TYR A 52 -15.98 10.27 8.93
N GLN A 53 -17.10 9.57 8.76
CA GLN A 53 -17.52 8.54 9.70
C GLN A 53 -16.92 7.19 9.30
N PRO A 54 -16.37 6.41 10.26
CA PRO A 54 -15.82 5.10 9.97
C PRO A 54 -16.85 4.15 9.38
N ILE A 55 -16.39 3.30 8.47
CA ILE A 55 -17.19 2.24 7.85
C ILE A 55 -16.75 0.90 8.41
N TYR A 56 -17.73 0.10 8.84
CA TYR A 56 -17.54 -1.24 9.37
C TYR A 56 -18.13 -2.26 8.41
N ALA A 57 -17.46 -3.40 8.25
CA ALA A 57 -18.02 -4.55 7.56
C ALA A 57 -18.68 -5.46 8.60
N TYR A 58 -19.97 -5.73 8.45
CA TYR A 58 -20.77 -6.49 9.41
C TYR A 58 -21.27 -7.79 8.79
N PHE A 59 -21.12 -8.87 9.53
CA PHE A 59 -21.39 -10.23 9.09
C PHE A 59 -22.35 -10.92 10.04
N VAL A 60 -23.19 -11.78 9.48
CA VAL A 60 -24.12 -12.64 10.21
C VAL A 60 -23.81 -14.11 9.92
N PRO A 61 -24.27 -15.05 10.77
CA PRO A 61 -24.11 -16.48 10.50
C PRO A 61 -24.69 -16.84 9.13
N ASN A 62 -23.90 -17.56 8.35
CA ASN A 62 -24.34 -18.02 7.04
C ASN A 62 -25.34 -19.16 7.22
N LEU A 63 -26.54 -18.99 6.66
CA LEU A 63 -27.63 -19.96 6.76
C LEU A 63 -27.51 -21.10 5.75
N ILE A 64 -26.62 -20.99 4.76
CA ILE A 64 -26.41 -22.00 3.71
C ILE A 64 -25.42 -23.06 4.22
N PRO A 65 -25.84 -24.34 4.35
CA PRO A 65 -24.95 -25.42 4.78
C PRO A 65 -23.76 -25.59 3.83
N GLY A 66 -22.60 -25.94 4.38
CA GLY A 66 -21.37 -26.18 3.59
C GLY A 66 -20.67 -24.92 3.08
N ARG A 67 -21.13 -23.72 3.47
CA ARG A 67 -20.49 -22.44 3.17
C ARG A 67 -19.67 -21.93 4.36
N GLN A 68 -18.93 -20.85 4.14
CA GLN A 68 -18.17 -20.18 5.18
C GLN A 68 -19.10 -19.68 6.31
N LYS A 69 -18.62 -19.73 7.56
CA LYS A 69 -19.36 -19.38 8.79
C LYS A 69 -20.08 -18.02 8.70
N TRP A 70 -19.41 -17.03 8.13
CA TRP A 70 -19.85 -15.63 8.12
C TRP A 70 -20.30 -15.18 6.73
N PHE A 71 -21.50 -14.61 6.65
CA PHE A 71 -22.04 -13.96 5.45
C PHE A 71 -22.01 -12.44 5.63
N LEU A 72 -21.50 -11.70 4.65
CA LEU A 72 -21.48 -10.24 4.69
C LEU A 72 -22.91 -9.72 4.57
N GLU A 73 -23.46 -9.16 5.64
CA GLU A 73 -24.78 -8.52 5.63
C GLU A 73 -24.69 -7.14 4.97
N GLY A 74 -23.64 -6.39 5.29
CA GLY A 74 -23.44 -5.06 4.71
C GLY A 74 -22.36 -4.23 5.37
N PHE A 75 -22.25 -2.99 4.90
CA PHE A 75 -21.35 -1.98 5.44
C PHE A 75 -22.13 -0.91 6.18
N TYR A 76 -21.71 -0.58 7.40
CA TYR A 76 -22.45 0.30 8.30
C TYR A 76 -21.55 1.35 8.94
N THR A 77 -22.15 2.47 9.33
CA THR A 77 -21.51 3.46 10.21
C THR A 77 -21.75 3.08 11.67
N GLU A 78 -21.01 3.74 12.59
CA GLU A 78 -21.21 3.61 14.03
C GLU A 78 -22.66 3.81 14.44
N TYR A 79 -23.32 4.87 13.94
CA TYR A 79 -24.72 5.19 14.24
C TYR A 79 -25.66 4.01 13.93
N HIS A 80 -25.52 3.39 12.76
CA HIS A 80 -26.39 2.28 12.35
C HIS A 80 -26.14 1.04 13.23
N LEU A 81 -24.88 0.73 13.53
CA LEU A 81 -24.52 -0.40 14.39
C LEU A 81 -25.03 -0.23 15.83
N LEU A 82 -24.89 0.96 16.39
CA LEU A 82 -25.33 1.26 17.76
C LEU A 82 -26.86 1.29 17.87
N LYS A 83 -27.56 1.85 16.88
CA LYS A 83 -29.02 1.99 16.92
C LYS A 83 -29.77 0.69 16.63
N MET A 84 -29.30 -0.09 15.67
CA MET A 84 -30.05 -1.25 15.15
C MET A 84 -29.57 -2.59 15.70
N LYS A 85 -28.29 -2.70 16.05
CA LYS A 85 -27.65 -4.01 16.31
C LYS A 85 -27.06 -4.11 17.73
N SER A 86 -26.95 -3.01 18.49
CA SER A 86 -26.30 -2.96 19.82
C SER A 86 -24.92 -3.61 19.83
N VAL A 87 -24.12 -3.32 18.81
CA VAL A 87 -22.82 -3.95 18.52
C VAL A 87 -21.68 -3.20 19.19
N LYS A 88 -20.67 -3.93 19.71
CA LYS A 88 -19.40 -3.33 20.13
C LYS A 88 -18.61 -2.91 18.89
N LEU A 89 -17.96 -1.74 18.94
CA LEU A 89 -17.23 -1.18 17.81
C LEU A 89 -15.74 -1.56 17.89
N PRO A 90 -15.23 -2.45 17.01
CA PRO A 90 -13.81 -2.79 16.99
C PRO A 90 -12.94 -1.63 16.51
N GLU A 91 -11.70 -1.60 16.96
CA GLU A 91 -10.70 -0.64 16.51
C GLU A 91 -10.26 -0.89 15.06
N LYS A 92 -9.70 0.14 14.42
CA LYS A 92 -9.06 0.03 13.10
C LYS A 92 -7.69 -0.63 13.17
N ALA A 93 -7.21 -1.09 12.02
CA ALA A 93 -5.87 -1.64 11.85
C ALA A 93 -4.81 -0.60 12.19
N GLN A 94 -3.73 -1.02 12.84
CA GLN A 94 -2.58 -0.18 13.16
C GLN A 94 -1.36 -0.56 12.33
N TYR A 95 -1.12 0.19 11.27
CA TYR A 95 0.04 -0.01 10.39
C TYR A 95 1.29 0.74 10.85
N VAL A 96 1.13 1.90 11.49
CA VAL A 96 2.20 2.82 11.86
C VAL A 96 2.23 2.94 13.38
N LYS A 97 3.41 2.77 13.98
CA LYS A 97 3.63 2.95 15.42
C LYS A 97 4.24 4.32 15.70
N ASP A 98 5.25 4.69 14.91
CA ASP A 98 5.90 5.99 14.98
C ASP A 98 5.66 6.76 13.66
N PRO A 99 4.98 7.91 13.68
CA PRO A 99 4.81 8.75 12.50
C PRO A 99 6.12 9.16 11.80
N SER A 100 7.25 9.18 12.52
CA SER A 100 8.56 9.51 11.94
C SER A 100 9.00 8.51 10.85
N GLU A 101 8.50 7.27 10.90
CA GLU A 101 8.76 6.22 9.89
C GLU A 101 8.16 6.55 8.52
N LEU A 102 7.21 7.48 8.45
CA LEU A 102 6.51 7.86 7.22
C LEU A 102 7.26 8.90 6.37
N VAL A 103 8.31 9.51 6.92
CA VAL A 103 9.04 10.60 6.25
C VAL A 103 10.40 10.12 5.79
N PHE A 104 10.71 10.33 4.51
CA PHE A 104 12.03 10.05 3.97
C PHE A 104 13.01 11.16 4.30
N ASP A 105 14.13 10.77 4.91
CA ASP A 105 15.25 11.67 5.20
C ASP A 105 16.23 11.71 4.02
N ALA A 106 16.19 12.79 3.23
CA ALA A 106 17.02 12.95 2.03
C ALA A 106 18.53 13.02 2.30
N SER A 107 18.94 13.28 3.55
CA SER A 107 20.34 13.33 3.95
C SER A 107 20.98 11.94 4.06
N ILE A 108 20.16 10.88 4.17
CA ILE A 108 20.61 9.51 4.32
C ILE A 108 20.82 8.88 2.92
N PRO A 109 21.97 8.24 2.66
CA PRO A 109 22.24 7.61 1.38
C PRO A 109 21.37 6.37 1.14
N VAL A 110 20.97 6.17 -0.12
CA VAL A 110 20.29 4.96 -0.59
C VAL A 110 21.32 4.00 -1.17
N VAL A 111 21.31 2.75 -0.73
CA VAL A 111 22.15 1.66 -1.24
C VAL A 111 21.24 0.65 -1.96
N PRO A 112 21.28 0.58 -3.30
CA PRO A 112 20.53 -0.41 -4.07
C PRO A 112 21.16 -1.81 -3.96
N GLN A 113 20.33 -2.85 -3.94
CA GLN A 113 20.77 -4.24 -3.92
C GLN A 113 20.66 -4.85 -5.33
N TYR A 114 21.72 -4.72 -6.12
CA TYR A 114 21.66 -5.05 -7.55
C TYR A 114 21.42 -6.53 -7.85
N GLU A 115 21.94 -7.46 -7.03
CA GLU A 115 21.65 -8.88 -7.25
C GLU A 115 20.14 -9.18 -7.13
N HIS A 116 19.44 -8.54 -6.21
CA HIS A 116 17.99 -8.72 -6.05
C HIS A 116 17.21 -7.98 -7.14
N ILE A 117 17.61 -6.77 -7.51
CA ILE A 117 16.90 -5.97 -8.52
C ILE A 117 17.02 -6.60 -9.92
N PHE A 118 18.20 -7.08 -10.29
CA PHE A 118 18.49 -7.54 -11.65
C PHE A 118 18.68 -9.05 -11.79
N GLY A 119 19.05 -9.76 -10.72
CA GLY A 119 19.39 -11.19 -10.75
C GLY A 119 18.20 -12.11 -10.51
N GLU A 120 17.20 -11.68 -9.73
CA GLU A 120 15.96 -12.45 -9.53
C GLU A 120 15.01 -12.26 -10.70
N GLU A 121 14.62 -13.35 -11.37
CA GLU A 121 13.80 -13.33 -12.59
C GLU A 121 12.49 -12.55 -12.40
N GLU A 122 11.83 -12.71 -11.26
CA GLU A 122 10.59 -12.00 -10.94
C GLU A 122 10.78 -10.48 -10.85
N ASN A 123 11.86 -10.03 -10.20
CA ASN A 123 12.16 -8.59 -10.07
C ASN A 123 12.67 -8.01 -11.39
N ALA A 124 13.57 -8.74 -12.06
CA ALA A 124 14.09 -8.38 -13.37
C ALA A 124 12.95 -8.22 -14.38
N GLY A 125 11.95 -9.12 -14.32
CA GLY A 125 10.73 -9.11 -15.13
C GLY A 125 9.86 -7.86 -14.99
N ARG A 126 10.06 -7.05 -13.95
CA ARG A 126 9.34 -5.78 -13.75
C ARG A 126 10.00 -4.61 -14.47
N LEU A 127 11.31 -4.67 -14.72
CA LEU A 127 12.03 -3.58 -15.38
C LEU A 127 11.59 -3.41 -16.84
N PRO A 128 11.64 -2.18 -17.39
CA PRO A 128 11.47 -1.98 -18.83
C PRO A 128 12.43 -2.86 -19.64
N GLU A 129 11.93 -3.48 -20.70
CA GLU A 129 12.69 -4.45 -21.51
C GLU A 129 14.03 -3.89 -21.98
N ARG A 130 14.05 -2.63 -22.45
CA ARG A 130 15.26 -1.92 -22.89
C ARG A 130 16.32 -1.82 -21.80
N VAL A 131 15.93 -1.69 -20.53
CA VAL A 131 16.87 -1.62 -19.39
C VAL A 131 17.23 -3.01 -18.92
N ARG A 132 16.27 -3.92 -18.81
CA ARG A 132 16.46 -5.32 -18.40
C ARG A 132 17.52 -6.02 -19.26
N ASN A 133 17.48 -5.81 -20.58
CA ASN A 133 18.38 -6.47 -21.52
C ASN A 133 19.68 -5.68 -21.78
N SER A 134 19.85 -4.51 -21.15
CA SER A 134 21.03 -3.67 -21.35
C SER A 134 22.23 -4.19 -20.56
N THR A 135 23.43 -4.07 -21.15
CA THR A 135 24.70 -4.25 -20.43
C THR A 135 25.01 -3.07 -19.49
N MET A 136 24.36 -1.92 -19.71
CA MET A 136 24.54 -0.68 -18.93
C MET A 136 23.45 -0.48 -17.85
N ARG A 137 22.71 -1.55 -17.50
CA ARG A 137 21.55 -1.47 -16.60
C ARG A 137 21.87 -0.85 -15.24
N VAL A 138 23.07 -1.11 -14.70
CA VAL A 138 23.54 -0.56 -13.42
C VAL A 138 23.72 0.96 -13.53
N GLN A 139 24.42 1.43 -14.56
CA GLN A 139 24.68 2.86 -14.78
C GLN A 139 23.40 3.64 -15.07
N LEU A 140 22.46 3.04 -15.82
CA LEU A 140 21.13 3.61 -16.04
C LEU A 140 20.37 3.76 -14.72
N PHE A 141 20.43 2.74 -13.86
CA PHE A 141 19.78 2.76 -12.56
C PHE A 141 20.42 3.76 -11.60
N ASP A 142 21.75 3.82 -11.53
CA ASP A 142 22.48 4.82 -10.73
C ASP A 142 22.14 6.25 -11.18
N GLY A 143 22.06 6.48 -12.49
CA GLY A 143 21.65 7.76 -13.06
C GLY A 143 20.22 8.14 -12.64
N ALA A 144 19.29 7.20 -12.74
CA ALA A 144 17.91 7.38 -12.30
C ALA A 144 17.82 7.66 -10.78
N LEU A 145 18.51 6.87 -9.96
CA LEU A 145 18.53 7.03 -8.51
C LEU A 145 19.12 8.38 -8.09
N LYS A 146 20.20 8.83 -8.75
CA LYS A 146 20.78 10.15 -8.53
C LYS A 146 19.80 11.28 -8.84
N GLN A 147 19.02 11.16 -9.91
CA GLN A 147 17.97 12.11 -10.23
C GLN A 147 16.85 12.09 -9.19
N THR A 148 16.43 10.90 -8.75
CA THR A 148 15.41 10.73 -7.70
C THR A 148 15.85 11.36 -6.38
N ARG A 149 17.12 11.26 -6.00
CA ARG A 149 17.64 11.94 -4.79
C ARG A 149 17.45 13.45 -4.84
N ARG A 150 17.67 14.08 -6.00
CA ARG A 150 17.39 15.52 -6.18
C ARG A 150 15.91 15.86 -6.04
N MET A 151 15.03 14.97 -6.50
CA MET A 151 13.58 15.13 -6.31
C MET A 151 13.19 15.07 -4.82
N LEU A 152 13.79 14.13 -4.07
CA LEU A 152 13.57 13.98 -2.63
C LEU A 152 14.10 15.18 -1.83
N GLU A 153 15.24 15.75 -2.24
CA GLU A 153 15.78 16.99 -1.66
C GLU A 153 14.87 18.20 -1.93
N ALA A 154 14.20 18.24 -3.08
CA ALA A 154 13.30 19.33 -3.46
C ALA A 154 11.90 19.22 -2.84
N ASP A 155 11.37 18.01 -2.68
CA ASP A 155 10.05 17.76 -2.10
C ASP A 155 10.05 16.46 -1.27
N TYR A 156 9.91 16.61 0.05
CA TYR A 156 9.84 15.50 1.01
C TYR A 156 8.65 14.57 0.77
N LYS A 157 7.59 15.04 0.09
CA LYS A 157 6.42 14.22 -0.28
C LYS A 157 6.68 13.31 -1.48
N THR A 158 7.85 13.42 -2.12
CA THR A 158 8.23 12.55 -3.23
C THR A 158 8.31 11.09 -2.80
N ALA A 159 8.79 10.80 -1.59
CA ALA A 159 8.74 9.45 -1.05
C ALA A 159 7.33 9.14 -0.54
N ILE A 160 6.84 7.94 -0.88
CA ILE A 160 5.50 7.50 -0.50
C ILE A 160 5.65 6.33 0.49
N PRO A 161 5.10 6.42 1.71
CA PRO A 161 5.14 5.31 2.63
C PRO A 161 4.23 4.18 2.14
N GLN A 162 4.68 2.94 2.35
CA GLN A 162 3.89 1.74 2.16
C GLN A 162 4.02 0.83 3.38
N TYR A 163 2.99 0.02 3.61
CA TYR A 163 3.07 -1.10 4.54
C TYR A 163 3.35 -2.39 3.77
N TYR A 164 4.44 -3.07 4.12
CA TYR A 164 4.79 -4.35 3.52
C TYR A 164 5.51 -5.23 4.54
N ASN A 165 5.09 -6.50 4.62
CA ASN A 165 5.69 -7.52 5.49
C ASN A 165 5.97 -7.04 6.93
N HIS A 166 4.94 -6.53 7.61
CA HIS A 166 5.02 -6.09 9.01
C HIS A 166 5.89 -4.86 9.29
N GLY A 167 6.30 -4.12 8.26
CA GLY A 167 7.08 -2.90 8.41
C GLY A 167 6.68 -1.79 7.43
N ILE A 168 7.11 -0.58 7.76
CA ILE A 168 7.03 0.56 6.85
C ILE A 168 8.24 0.54 5.92
N GLN A 169 7.96 0.75 4.63
CA GLN A 169 8.97 1.00 3.61
C GLN A 169 8.62 2.30 2.89
N LEU A 170 9.63 2.99 2.39
CA LEU A 170 9.46 4.24 1.65
C LEU A 170 9.71 3.96 0.17
N LEU A 171 8.70 4.22 -0.65
CA LEU A 171 8.76 4.08 -2.10
C LEU A 171 9.34 5.35 -2.70
N ILE A 172 10.39 5.22 -3.50
CA ILE A 172 10.94 6.32 -4.29
C ILE A 172 10.80 6.04 -5.78
N PRO A 173 10.45 7.04 -6.61
CA PRO A 173 10.25 6.82 -8.03
C PRO A 173 11.56 6.55 -8.75
N ILE A 174 11.61 5.56 -9.64
CA ILE A 174 12.76 5.32 -10.52
C ILE A 174 12.30 5.58 -11.96
N CYS A 175 12.87 6.63 -12.57
CA CYS A 175 12.62 7.01 -13.96
C CYS A 175 13.78 6.51 -14.83
N LEU A 176 13.58 5.39 -15.52
CA LEU A 176 14.62 4.72 -16.30
C LEU A 176 14.56 5.09 -17.79
N GLN A 177 13.37 5.34 -18.32
CA GLN A 177 13.19 5.59 -19.76
C GLN A 177 12.93 7.05 -20.10
N SER A 178 12.29 7.80 -19.21
CA SER A 178 11.89 9.19 -19.47
C SER A 178 11.97 10.03 -18.19
N PRO A 179 12.61 11.21 -18.23
CA PRO A 179 12.65 12.11 -17.08
C PRO A 179 11.24 12.46 -16.58
N GLY A 180 11.03 12.40 -15.26
CA GLY A 180 9.77 12.77 -14.63
C GLY A 180 8.62 11.76 -14.82
N LYS A 181 8.82 10.66 -15.54
CA LYS A 181 7.86 9.56 -15.67
C LYS A 181 8.45 8.30 -15.02
N PRO A 182 8.02 7.96 -13.79
CA PRO A 182 8.50 6.76 -13.11
C PRO A 182 8.10 5.50 -13.89
N ASP A 183 9.03 4.57 -14.03
CA ASP A 183 8.78 3.23 -14.57
C ASP A 183 8.49 2.24 -13.42
N LEU A 184 9.16 2.46 -12.29
CA LEU A 184 9.16 1.58 -11.11
C LEU A 184 9.15 2.41 -9.84
N ALA A 185 8.82 1.76 -8.73
CA ALA A 185 9.03 2.27 -7.39
C ALA A 185 10.09 1.43 -6.67
N LEU A 186 11.19 2.03 -6.22
CA LEU A 186 12.18 1.35 -5.39
C LEU A 186 11.70 1.36 -3.94
N ALA A 187 11.54 0.19 -3.34
CA ALA A 187 11.18 0.04 -1.94
C ALA A 187 12.43 0.16 -1.06
N CYS A 188 12.49 1.24 -0.29
CA CYS A 188 13.59 1.57 0.62
C CYS A 188 13.21 1.27 2.07
N MET A 189 14.11 0.60 2.81
CA MET A 189 13.99 0.38 4.25
C MET A 189 15.15 1.05 4.97
N LYS A 190 14.87 1.82 6.02
CA LYS A 190 15.91 2.42 6.85
C LYS A 190 16.64 1.33 7.64
N THR A 191 17.96 1.35 7.68
CA THR A 191 18.74 0.44 8.51
C THR A 191 18.52 0.72 9.99
N ALA A 192 18.71 -0.29 10.84
CA ALA A 192 18.47 -0.17 12.29
C ALA A 192 19.35 0.89 12.97
N ASP A 193 20.55 1.12 12.45
CA ASP A 193 21.47 2.18 12.89
C ASP A 193 21.11 3.57 12.33
N GLY A 194 20.11 3.64 11.44
CA GLY A 194 19.64 4.87 10.82
C GLY A 194 20.59 5.50 9.81
N THR A 195 21.67 4.82 9.41
CA THR A 195 22.72 5.43 8.57
C THR A 195 22.49 5.29 7.06
N ARG A 196 21.62 4.37 6.64
CA ARG A 196 21.36 4.06 5.22
C ARG A 196 19.90 3.71 4.98
N TYR A 197 19.47 3.89 3.73
CA TYR A 197 18.29 3.22 3.18
C TYR A 197 18.72 2.08 2.27
N LEU A 198 18.19 0.87 2.50
CA LEU A 198 18.42 -0.28 1.63
C LEU A 198 17.29 -0.36 0.61
N GLY A 199 17.62 -0.15 -0.68
CA GLY A 199 16.69 -0.28 -1.80
C GLY A 199 16.76 -1.69 -2.38
N ARG A 200 15.90 -2.60 -1.89
CA ARG A 200 16.04 -4.05 -2.20
C ARG A 200 15.28 -4.48 -3.44
N THR A 201 14.09 -3.92 -3.65
CA THR A 201 13.15 -4.44 -4.65
C THR A 201 12.49 -3.30 -5.39
N CYS A 202 12.43 -3.41 -6.72
CA CYS A 202 11.60 -2.56 -7.56
C CYS A 202 10.20 -3.16 -7.68
N LEU A 203 9.19 -2.37 -7.34
CA LEU A 203 7.79 -2.68 -7.54
C LEU A 203 7.29 -2.05 -8.83
N THR A 204 6.33 -2.73 -9.48
CA THR A 204 5.50 -2.06 -10.48
C THR A 204 4.69 -0.95 -9.80
N LEU A 205 4.32 0.09 -10.55
CA LEU A 205 3.51 1.19 -10.01
C LEU A 205 2.17 0.69 -9.45
N LYS A 206 1.60 -0.36 -10.05
CA LYS A 206 0.36 -1.01 -9.57
C LYS A 206 0.54 -1.62 -8.18
N MET A 207 1.60 -2.40 -7.98
CA MET A 207 1.92 -3.03 -6.69
C MET A 207 2.22 -1.97 -5.62
N ALA A 208 3.05 -0.99 -5.97
CA ALA A 208 3.39 0.11 -5.09
C ALA A 208 2.14 0.87 -4.63
N TYR A 209 1.20 1.17 -5.54
CA TYR A 209 -0.05 1.85 -5.22
C TYR A 209 -0.90 1.03 -4.24
N HIS A 210 -1.05 -0.28 -4.48
CA HIS A 210 -1.81 -1.16 -3.58
C HIS A 210 -1.28 -1.12 -2.14
N ASN A 211 0.04 -1.24 -1.97
CA ASN A 211 0.65 -1.27 -0.64
C ASN A 211 0.60 0.10 0.06
N ALA A 212 0.83 1.18 -0.69
CA ALA A 212 0.79 2.54 -0.16
C ALA A 212 -0.65 2.96 0.22
N ARG A 213 -1.66 2.51 -0.55
CA ARG A 213 -3.06 2.84 -0.29
C ARG A 213 -3.57 2.29 1.04
N LEU A 214 -2.94 1.25 1.61
CA LEU A 214 -3.24 0.77 2.96
C LEU A 214 -3.07 1.86 4.02
N LEU A 215 -2.09 2.74 3.84
CA LEU A 215 -1.75 3.79 4.79
C LEU A 215 -2.55 5.07 4.56
N ALA A 216 -2.62 5.54 3.31
CA ALA A 216 -3.25 6.80 2.98
C ALA A 216 -3.74 6.84 1.53
N ARG A 217 -4.74 7.69 1.28
CA ARG A 217 -5.13 8.07 -0.08
C ARG A 217 -4.02 8.94 -0.69
N LEU A 218 -3.71 8.72 -1.97
CA LEU A 218 -2.52 9.29 -2.64
C LEU A 218 -2.85 10.45 -3.59
N ASP A 219 -3.78 11.32 -3.20
CA ASP A 219 -4.16 12.49 -3.99
C ASP A 219 -2.96 13.46 -4.09
N SER A 220 -2.43 13.67 -5.31
CA SER A 220 -1.26 14.52 -5.62
C SER A 220 0.12 13.86 -5.58
N SER A 221 0.20 12.53 -5.67
CA SER A 221 1.48 11.84 -5.84
C SER A 221 1.77 11.46 -7.31
N TRP A 222 3.03 11.10 -7.60
CA TRP A 222 3.43 10.48 -8.87
C TRP A 222 2.89 9.05 -9.03
N LEU A 223 2.45 8.43 -7.94
CA LEU A 223 1.93 7.08 -7.88
C LEU A 223 0.39 7.09 -7.96
N LYS A 224 -0.13 6.86 -9.17
CA LYS A 224 -1.56 6.99 -9.48
C LYS A 224 -2.17 5.65 -9.90
N PRO A 225 -3.49 5.45 -9.75
CA PRO A 225 -4.19 4.26 -10.24
C PRO A 225 -4.40 4.35 -11.78
N GLN A 226 -3.30 4.36 -12.53
CA GLN A 226 -3.26 4.37 -13.99
C GLN A 226 -3.24 2.94 -14.55
N ALA A 227 -3.65 2.78 -15.81
CA ALA A 227 -3.42 1.54 -16.55
C ALA A 227 -1.90 1.37 -16.76
N SER A 228 -1.41 0.14 -16.59
CA SER A 228 -0.04 -0.27 -16.94
C SER A 228 0.17 -0.29 -18.44
#